data_AF-A0A3B8WKU9-F1
#
_entry.id   AF-A0A3B8WKU9-F1
#
_cell.length_a   1.000
_cell.length_b   1.000
_cell.length_c   1.000
_cell.angle_alpha   90.00
_cell.angle_beta   90.00
_cell.angle_gamma   90.00
#
_symmetry.space_group_name_H-M   'P 1'
#
loop_
_entity.id
_entity.type
_entity.pdbx_description
1 polymer ?
#
loop_
_entity_poly.entity_id
_entity_poly.type
_entity_poly.pdbx_seq_one_letter_code
_entity_poly.pdbx_strand_id
1 'polypeptide(L)'
;LSNMEDPKSIGPAMAVALLTTLYGAMIATMIATPIADKLSLRMTEEARMQSLYIDALVAIQEGTNPRIIEQMLSSYLSPKERARNGDAETAGG
;
A
#
# COMPACT_ATOMS: atom_id res chain seq x y z
N LEU A 1 24.11 -10.47 37.79
CA LEU A 1 25.39 -11.14 37.44
C LEU A 1 25.72 -12.34 38.34
N SER A 2 24.72 -13.04 38.90
CA SER A 2 24.95 -13.99 40.02
C SER A 2 24.77 -15.47 39.64
N ASN A 3 25.16 -15.87 38.42
CA ASN A 3 25.11 -17.27 37.97
C ASN A 3 26.09 -17.53 36.80
N MET A 4 27.23 -16.85 36.79
CA MET A 4 28.22 -16.94 35.71
C MET A 4 29.36 -17.94 36.01
N GLU A 5 29.27 -18.66 37.13
CA GLU A 5 30.31 -19.57 37.62
C GLU A 5 30.14 -21.02 37.16
N ASP A 6 29.01 -21.37 36.53
CA ASP A 6 28.81 -22.70 35.95
C ASP A 6 28.73 -22.60 34.42
N PRO A 7 29.81 -22.87 33.66
CA PRO A 7 29.84 -22.75 32.20
C PRO A 7 28.78 -23.60 31.49
N LYS A 8 28.14 -24.55 32.18
CA LYS A 8 26.98 -25.30 31.69
C LYS A 8 25.69 -24.46 31.57
N SER A 9 25.53 -23.40 32.37
CA SER A 9 24.32 -22.54 32.35
C SER A 9 24.40 -21.40 31.33
N ILE A 10 25.61 -21.05 30.87
CA ILE A 10 25.85 -20.01 29.86
C ILE A 10 25.35 -20.44 28.47
N GLY A 11 25.52 -21.72 28.11
CA GLY A 11 25.08 -22.27 26.82
C GLY A 11 23.56 -22.13 26.59
N PRO A 12 22.70 -22.59 27.53
CA PRO A 12 21.25 -22.45 27.42
C PRO A 12 20.78 -20.99 27.36
N ALA A 13 21.36 -20.10 28.18
CA ALA A 13 20.99 -18.69 28.19
C ALA A 13 21.34 -17.97 26.87
N MET A 14 22.51 -18.29 26.29
CA MET A 14 22.92 -17.76 25.00
C MET A 14 22.08 -18.31 23.85
N ALA A 15 21.70 -19.59 23.89
CA ALA A 15 20.84 -20.20 22.88
C ALA A 15 19.46 -19.54 22.82
N VAL A 16 18.85 -19.23 23.98
CA VAL A 16 17.55 -18.54 24.02
C VAL A 16 17.66 -17.13 23.42
N ALA A 17 18.72 -16.38 23.74
CA ALA A 17 18.92 -15.04 23.17
C ALA A 17 19.03 -15.07 21.63
N LEU A 18 19.79 -16.02 21.08
CA LEU A 18 19.92 -16.19 19.64
C LEU A 18 18.61 -16.63 18.97
N LEU A 19 17.83 -17.50 19.62
CA LEU A 19 16.50 -17.89 19.13
C LEU A 19 15.53 -16.70 19.14
N THR A 20 15.55 -15.86 20.17
CA THR A 20 14.74 -14.63 20.20
C THR A 20 15.12 -13.69 19.05
N THR A 21 16.41 -13.51 18.77
CA THR A 21 16.87 -12.72 17.60
C THR A 21 16.44 -13.35 16.28
N LEU A 22 16.52 -14.67 16.15
CA LEU A 22 16.09 -15.39 14.94
C LEU A 22 14.58 -15.25 14.71
N TYR A 23 13.76 -15.47 15.72
CA TYR A 23 12.31 -15.31 15.62
C TYR A 23 11.92 -13.86 15.30
N GLY A 24 12.58 -12.88 15.92
CA GLY A 24 12.36 -11.47 15.63
C GLY A 24 12.69 -11.11 14.18
N ALA A 25 13.87 -11.56 13.69
CA ALA A 25 14.28 -11.32 12.30
C ALA A 25 13.32 -11.98 11.30
N MET A 26 12.91 -13.24 11.55
CA MET A 26 11.96 -13.93 10.69
C MET A 26 10.61 -13.22 10.62
N ILE A 27 10.06 -12.77 11.76
CA ILE A 27 8.78 -12.05 11.78
C ILE A 27 8.90 -10.70 11.04
N ALA A 28 10.00 -9.98 11.25
CA ALA A 28 10.23 -8.68 10.61
C ALA A 28 10.26 -8.81 9.07
N THR A 29 11.04 -9.75 8.53
CA THR A 29 11.21 -9.87 7.08
C THR A 29 10.09 -10.63 6.39
N MET A 30 9.50 -11.63 7.06
CA MET A 30 8.49 -12.51 6.44
C MET A 30 7.06 -12.01 6.61
N ILE A 31 6.77 -11.24 7.66
CA ILE A 31 5.42 -10.78 7.97
C ILE A 31 5.33 -9.26 7.88
N ALA A 32 6.19 -8.52 8.56
CA ALA A 32 6.08 -7.06 8.60
C ALA A 32 6.36 -6.39 7.25
N THR A 33 7.41 -6.84 6.53
CA THR A 33 7.74 -6.31 5.19
C THR A 33 6.60 -6.48 4.17
N PRO A 34 6.02 -7.66 3.93
CA PRO A 34 4.94 -7.78 2.95
C PRO A 34 3.65 -7.04 3.37
N ILE A 35 3.40 -6.87 4.67
CA ILE A 35 2.29 -6.03 5.17
C ILE A 35 2.56 -4.56 4.84
N ALA A 36 3.77 -4.07 5.09
CA ALA A 36 4.16 -2.70 4.78
C ALA A 36 4.07 -2.42 3.27
N ASP A 37 4.56 -3.33 2.43
CA ASP A 37 4.49 -3.21 0.97
C ASP A 37 3.03 -3.17 0.49
N LYS A 38 2.18 -4.06 1.02
CA LYS A 38 0.75 -4.09 0.66
C LYS A 38 0.02 -2.82 1.10
N LEU A 39 0.38 -2.27 2.25
CA LEU A 39 -0.19 -1.02 2.73
C LEU A 39 0.29 0.16 1.88
N SER A 40 1.58 0.21 1.54
CA SER A 40 2.14 1.25 0.66
C SER A 40 1.49 1.23 -0.73
N LEU A 41 1.23 0.05 -1.28
CA LEU A 41 0.54 -0.11 -2.56
C LEU A 41 -0.90 0.45 -2.49
N ARG A 42 -1.64 0.12 -1.43
CA ARG A 42 -2.99 0.69 -1.20
C ARG A 42 -2.95 2.21 -0.97
N MET A 43 -2.00 2.71 -0.19
CA MET A 43 -1.82 4.15 0.04
C MET A 43 -1.55 4.89 -1.28
N THR A 44 -0.76 4.30 -2.18
CA THR A 44 -0.47 4.90 -3.49
C THR A 44 -1.73 4.95 -4.37
N GLU A 45 -2.55 3.90 -4.33
CA GLU A 45 -3.84 3.86 -5.04
C GLU A 45 -4.83 4.90 -4.49
N GLU A 46 -4.95 5.02 -3.17
CA GLU A 46 -5.79 6.04 -2.53
C GLU A 46 -5.29 7.47 -2.81
N ALA A 47 -3.98 7.72 -2.74
CA ALA A 47 -3.39 9.02 -3.04
C ALA A 47 -3.67 9.47 -4.49
N ARG A 48 -3.65 8.52 -5.44
CA ARG A 48 -4.02 8.76 -6.83
C ARG A 48 -5.49 9.13 -6.98
N MET A 49 -6.39 8.43 -6.27
CA MET A 49 -7.81 8.75 -6.24
C MET A 49 -8.08 10.12 -5.61
N GLN A 50 -7.40 10.46 -4.52
CA GLN A 50 -7.52 11.78 -3.89
C GLN A 50 -7.05 12.90 -4.83
N SER A 51 -5.94 12.69 -5.53
CA SER A 51 -5.45 13.64 -6.54
C SER A 51 -6.48 13.86 -7.65
N LEU A 52 -7.12 12.79 -8.12
CA LEU A 52 -8.22 12.87 -9.10
C LEU A 52 -9.37 13.76 -8.62
N TYR A 53 -9.81 13.59 -7.38
CA TYR A 53 -10.89 14.39 -6.81
C TYR A 53 -10.51 15.87 -6.67
N ILE A 54 -9.26 16.15 -6.28
CA ILE A 54 -8.76 17.53 -6.16
C ILE A 54 -8.74 18.21 -7.52
N ASP A 55 -8.14 17.56 -8.54
CA ASP A 55 -8.09 18.10 -9.90
C ASP A 55 -9.49 18.34 -10.47
N ALA A 56 -10.42 17.40 -10.22
CA ALA A 56 -11.81 17.55 -10.63
C ALA A 56 -12.49 18.75 -9.95
N LEU A 57 -12.27 18.95 -8.65
CA LEU A 57 -12.83 20.06 -7.90
C LEU A 57 -12.30 21.41 -8.42
N VAL A 58 -10.99 21.49 -8.67
CA VAL A 58 -10.35 22.68 -9.24
C VAL A 58 -10.92 22.99 -10.62
N ALA A 59 -11.05 21.99 -11.50
CA ALA A 59 -11.59 22.18 -12.84
C ALA A 59 -13.07 22.64 -12.84
N ILE A 60 -13.86 22.17 -11.87
CA ILE A 60 -15.25 22.65 -11.63
C ILE A 60 -15.24 24.10 -11.16
N GLN A 61 -14.34 24.47 -10.24
CA GLN A 61 -14.21 25.84 -9.74
C GLN A 61 -13.83 26.83 -10.85
N GLU A 62 -12.96 26.42 -11.78
CA GLU A 62 -12.54 27.21 -12.93
C GLU A 62 -13.63 27.35 -14.01
N GLY A 63 -14.77 26.65 -13.87
CA GLY A 63 -15.87 26.71 -14.82
C GLY A 63 -15.55 26.02 -16.16
N THR A 64 -14.67 25.02 -16.14
CA THR A 64 -14.27 24.29 -17.35
C THR A 64 -15.45 23.50 -17.91
N ASN A 65 -15.54 23.40 -19.25
CA ASN A 65 -16.62 22.63 -19.89
C ASN A 65 -16.60 21.17 -19.40
N PRO A 66 -17.74 20.61 -18.92
CA PRO A 66 -17.80 19.28 -18.34
C PRO A 66 -17.26 18.17 -19.25
N ARG A 67 -17.32 18.34 -20.57
CA ARG A 67 -16.77 17.39 -21.55
C ARG A 67 -15.24 17.31 -21.51
N ILE A 68 -14.58 18.41 -21.16
CA ILE A 68 -13.11 18.46 -20.98
C ILE A 68 -12.73 17.85 -19.63
N ILE A 69 -13.53 18.10 -18.58
CA ILE A 69 -13.35 17.50 -17.25
C ILE A 69 -13.42 15.96 -17.35
N GLU A 70 -14.38 15.43 -18.11
CA GLU A 70 -14.52 13.98 -18.36
C GLU A 70 -13.33 13.39 -19.12
N GLN A 71 -12.81 14.07 -20.15
CA GLN A 71 -11.58 13.66 -20.83
C GLN A 71 -10.36 13.67 -19.89
N MET A 72 -10.23 14.70 -19.05
CA MET A 72 -9.14 14.79 -18.08
C MET A 72 -9.23 13.66 -17.04
N LEU A 73 -10.40 13.46 -16.44
CA LEU A 73 -10.67 12.39 -15.46
C LEU A 73 -10.45 10.99 -16.07
N SER A 74 -10.87 10.76 -17.33
CA SER A 74 -10.69 9.47 -18.01
C SER A 74 -9.21 9.15 -18.29
N SER A 75 -8.34 10.15 -18.40
CA SER A 75 -6.89 9.95 -18.54
C SER A 75 -6.26 9.37 -17.27
N TYR A 76 -6.78 9.76 -16.10
CA TYR A 76 -6.34 9.25 -14.81
C TYR A 76 -6.88 7.84 -14.53
N LEU A 77 -8.03 7.43 -15.09
CA LEU A 77 -8.53 6.05 -14.92
C LEU A 77 -7.58 5.02 -15.55
N SER A 78 -7.43 3.88 -14.88
CA SER A 78 -6.64 2.78 -15.40
C SER A 78 -7.30 2.22 -16.68
N PRO A 79 -6.54 1.66 -17.65
CA PRO A 79 -7.12 1.14 -18.89
C PRO A 79 -8.26 0.12 -18.69
N LYS A 80 -8.21 -0.66 -17.59
CA LYS A 80 -9.27 -1.60 -17.20
C LYS A 80 -10.57 -0.91 -16.80
N GLU A 81 -10.48 0.25 -16.15
CA GLU A 81 -11.66 1.02 -15.73
C GLU A 81 -12.23 1.84 -16.89
N ARG A 82 -11.37 2.29 -17.83
CA ARG A 82 -11.80 2.90 -19.09
C ARG A 82 -12.64 1.94 -19.96
N ALA A 83 -12.24 0.67 -20.05
CA ALA A 83 -13.01 -0.34 -20.80
C ALA A 83 -14.41 -0.56 -20.20
N ARG A 84 -14.51 -0.66 -18.86
CA ARG A 84 -15.80 -0.85 -18.18
C ARG A 84 -16.80 0.30 -18.43
N ASN A 85 -16.32 1.54 -18.55
CA ASN A 85 -17.19 2.68 -18.88
C ASN A 85 -17.55 2.75 -20.37
N GLY A 86 -16.63 2.38 -21.28
CA GLY A 86 -16.94 2.30 -22.72
C GLY A 86 -17.99 1.23 -23.06
N ASP A 87 -17.98 0.11 -22.31
CA ASP A 87 -19.00 -0.94 -22.44
C ASP A 87 -20.36 -0.49 -21.87
N ALA A 88 -20.38 0.32 -20.82
CA ALA A 88 -21.60 0.89 -20.24
C ALA A 88 -22.28 1.91 -21.16
N GLU A 89 -21.51 2.66 -21.96
CA GLU A 89 -22.03 3.61 -22.96
C GLU A 89 -22.57 2.89 -24.22
N THR A 90 -22.08 1.67 -24.51
CA THR A 90 -22.54 0.86 -25.66
C THR A 90 -23.81 0.05 -25.36
N ALA A 91 -24.13 -0.20 -24.09
CA ALA A 91 -25.31 -0.98 -23.67
C ALA A 91 -26.58 -0.14 -23.42
N GLY A 92 -26.50 1.20 -23.53
CA GLY A 92 -27.60 2.13 -23.31
C GLY A 92 -28.14 2.82 -24.58
N GLY A 93 -27.72 2.39 -25.77
CA GLY A 93 -28.15 2.90 -27.07
C GLY A 93 -29.20 2.02 -27.75
#